data_AF-A0A8T4BXE8-F1
#
_entry.id   AF-A0A8T4BXE8-F1
#
_cell.length_a   1.000
_cell.length_b   1.000
_cell.length_c   1.000
_cell.angle_alpha   90.00
_cell.angle_beta   90.00
_cell.angle_gamma   90.00
#
_symmetry.space_group_name_H-M   'P 1'
#
loop_
_entity.id
_entity.type
_entity.pdbx_description
1 polymer ?
#
loop_
_entity_poly.entity_id
_entity_poly.type
_entity_poly.pdbx_seq_one_letter_code
_entity_poly.pdbx_strand_id
1 'polypeptide(L)' 'MGEYLVKCQICSKKIANNVCKKCGNNVCEDHYDTLTGLCSACKQGKRV' A
#
# COMPACT_ATOMS: atom_id res chain seq x y z
N MET A 1 3.71 10.11 23.83
CA MET A 1 4.51 9.81 22.63
C MET A 1 3.54 9.27 21.60
N GLY A 2 3.25 10.05 20.55
CA GLY A 2 2.20 9.70 19.59
C GLY A 2 2.66 8.62 18.61
N GLU A 3 1.92 7.55 18.52
CA GLU A 3 2.01 6.54 17.47
C GLU A 3 1.75 7.17 16.09
N TYR A 4 2.80 7.30 15.27
CA TYR A 4 2.67 7.81 13.90
C TYR A 4 2.15 6.70 13.00
N LEU A 5 0.83 6.53 12.97
CA LEU A 5 0.17 5.54 12.12
C LEU A 5 0.26 5.99 10.65
N VAL A 6 1.01 5.24 9.85
CA VAL A 6 1.18 5.55 8.42
C VAL A 6 -0.13 5.22 7.68
N LYS A 7 -0.70 6.17 6.96
CA LYS A 7 -1.93 5.96 6.19
C LYS A 7 -1.61 5.33 4.84
N CYS A 8 -2.58 4.61 4.28
CA CYS A 8 -2.49 4.08 2.93
C CYS A 8 -2.21 5.21 1.93
N GLN A 9 -1.10 5.11 1.20
CA GLN A 9 -0.70 6.12 0.22
C GLN A 9 -1.58 6.14 -1.05
N ILE A 10 -2.53 5.21 -1.18
CA ILE A 10 -3.46 5.14 -2.31
C ILE A 10 -4.79 5.81 -1.96
N CYS A 11 -5.42 5.45 -0.84
CA CYS A 11 -6.72 6.00 -0.48
C CYS A 11 -6.66 7.05 0.64
N SER A 12 -5.58 7.10 1.42
CA SER A 12 -5.40 7.98 2.59
C SER A 12 -6.51 7.89 3.65
N LYS A 13 -7.37 6.88 3.57
CA LYS A 13 -8.53 6.67 4.46
C LYS A 13 -8.25 5.68 5.58
N LYS A 14 -7.53 4.60 5.27
CA LYS A 14 -7.19 3.53 6.21
C LYS A 14 -5.72 3.60 6.60
N ILE A 15 -5.39 3.06 7.78
CA ILE A 15 -3.99 2.82 8.16
C ILE A 15 -3.41 1.77 7.22
N ALA A 16 -2.18 1.98 6.78
CA ALA A 16 -1.45 1.01 6.01
C ALA A 16 -0.90 -0.07 6.94
N ASN A 17 -1.21 -1.32 6.61
CA ASN A 17 -0.67 -2.51 7.29
C ASN A 17 0.28 -3.31 6.40
N ASN A 18 0.38 -2.96 5.11
CA ASN A 18 1.17 -3.69 4.14
C ASN A 18 2.10 -2.75 3.36
N VAL A 19 3.22 -3.29 2.89
CA VAL A 19 4.21 -2.56 2.10
C VAL A 19 4.35 -3.24 0.74
N CYS A 20 4.19 -2.48 -0.34
CA CYS A 20 4.37 -3.00 -1.70
C CYS A 20 5.83 -3.38 -1.93
N LYS A 21 6.09 -4.63 -2.33
CA LYS A 21 7.46 -5.12 -2.61
C LYS A 21 8.11 -4.46 -3.83
N LYS A 22 7.34 -3.85 -4.74
CA LYS A 22 7.85 -3.23 -5.97
C LYS A 22 8.19 -1.76 -5.82
N CYS A 23 7.33 -0.97 -5.17
CA CYS A 23 7.54 0.48 -5.02
C CYS A 23 7.84 0.93 -3.58
N GLY A 24 7.69 0.06 -2.59
CA GLY A 24 7.89 0.40 -1.18
C GLY A 24 6.75 1.21 -0.54
N ASN A 25 5.64 1.45 -1.26
CA ASN A 25 4.53 2.24 -0.71
C ASN A 25 3.77 1.48 0.40
N ASN A 26 3.38 2.24 1.42
CA ASN A 26 2.53 1.77 2.51
C ASN A 26 1.06 1.78 2.05
N VAL A 27 0.43 0.61 2.09
CA VAL A 27 -0.94 0.39 1.60
C VAL A 27 -1.78 -0.40 2.59
N CYS A 28 -3.08 -0.12 2.61
CA CYS A 28 -4.04 -0.93 3.36
C CYS A 28 -4.32 -2.25 2.62
N GLU A 29 -4.92 -3.21 3.30
CA GLU A 29 -5.31 -4.51 2.73
C GLU A 29 -6.16 -4.40 1.44
N ASP A 30 -7.10 -3.44 1.36
CA ASP A 30 -7.89 -3.21 0.13
C ASP A 30 -7.04 -2.90 -1.11
N HIS A 31 -5.90 -2.24 -0.90
CA HIS A 31 -5.02 -1.81 -1.99
C HIS A 31 -3.73 -2.63 -2.05
N TYR A 32 -3.66 -3.72 -1.29
CA TYR A 32 -2.55 -4.64 -1.24
C TYR A 32 -2.98 -6.02 -1.74
N ASP A 33 -2.35 -6.47 -2.80
CA ASP A 33 -2.56 -7.79 -3.35
C ASP A 33 -1.63 -8.77 -2.63
N THR A 34 -2.19 -9.62 -1.77
CA THR A 34 -1.44 -10.60 -0.97
C THR A 34 -0.86 -11.73 -1.81
N LEU A 35 -1.47 -12.04 -2.96
CA LEU A 35 -1.00 -13.07 -3.90
C LEU A 35 0.34 -12.66 -4.56
N THR A 36 0.44 -11.41 -5.01
CA THR A 36 1.65 -10.89 -5.70
C THR A 36 2.58 -10.13 -4.76
N GLY A 37 2.09 -9.70 -3.60
CA GLY A 37 2.81 -8.82 -2.67
C GLY A 37 2.94 -7.38 -3.17
N LEU A 38 2.03 -6.95 -4.05
CA LEU A 38 2.07 -5.66 -4.74
C LEU A 38 0.86 -4.79 -4.40
N CYS A 39 1.02 -3.47 -4.49
CA CYS A 39 -0.14 -2.59 -4.40
C CYS A 39 -0.98 -2.61 -5.68
N SER A 40 -2.26 -2.24 -5.58
CA SER A 40 -3.19 -2.20 -6.74
C SER A 40 -2.68 -1.35 -7.91
N ALA A 41 -1.90 -0.29 -7.63
CA ALA A 41 -1.27 0.54 -8.67
C ALA A 41 -0.17 -0.23 -9.43
N CYS A 42 0.70 -0.93 -8.71
CA CYS A 42 1.77 -1.76 -9.30
C CYS A 42 1.20 -2.99 -10.03
N LYS A 43 0.14 -3.60 -9.48
CA LYS A 43 -0.58 -4.72 -10.09
C LYS A 43 -1.23 -4.34 -11.42
N GLN A 44 -1.81 -3.15 -11.50
CA GLN A 44 -2.42 -2.62 -12.73
C GLN A 44 -1.40 -2.31 -13.83
N GLY A 45 -0.10 -2.49 -13.58
CA GLY A 45 0.91 -2.33 -14.63
C GLY A 45 1.05 -0.90 -15.15
N LYS A 46 0.58 0.11 -14.39
CA LYS A 46 0.98 1.50 -14.66
C LYS A 46 2.50 1.56 -14.40
N ARG A 47 3.28 1.43 -15.49
CA ARG A 47 4.67 1.87 -15.55
C ARG A 47 4.68 3.32 -15.07
N VAL A 48 5.16 3.53 -13.86
CA VAL A 48 5.72 4.82 -13.45
C VAL A 48 7.21 4.79 -13.80
#